data_AF-A0A920TGS2-F1
#
_entry.id   AF-A0A920TGS2-F1
#
_cell.length_a   1.000
_cell.length_b   1.000
_cell.length_c   1.000
_cell.angle_alpha   90.00
_cell.angle_beta   90.00
_cell.angle_gamma   90.00
#
_symmetry.space_group_name_H-M   'P 1'
#
loop_
_entity.id
_entity.type
_entity.pdbx_description
1 polymer ?
#
loop_
_entity_poly.entity_id
_entity_poly.type
_entity_poly.pdbx_seq_one_letter_code
_entity_poly.pdbx_strand_id
1 'polypeptide(L)'
;MSGAVQAISDTEIVVVTSKKKSQALKVSDVPLLGRSAAGSHILDLRDKEKLTRVILCQQSLHTQTNNKSTETEVEKKITSLIDKA
;
A
#
# COMPACT_ATOMS: atom_id res chain seq x y z
N MET A 1 -10.48 9.38 -22.79
CA MET A 1 -10.21 8.12 -22.08
C MET A 1 -10.66 8.37 -20.65
N SER A 2 -11.69 7.68 -20.19
CA SER A 2 -12.23 7.87 -18.84
C SER A 2 -11.85 6.66 -18.02
N GLY A 3 -10.99 6.86 -17.02
CA GLY A 3 -10.61 5.84 -16.04
C GLY A 3 -11.16 6.26 -14.68
N ALA A 4 -11.65 5.30 -13.91
CA ALA A 4 -12.10 5.53 -12.54
C ALA A 4 -11.62 4.35 -11.68
N VAL A 5 -11.35 4.66 -10.42
CA VAL A 5 -11.04 3.65 -9.42
C VAL A 5 -11.71 4.07 -8.12
N GLN A 6 -12.07 3.09 -7.28
CA GLN A 6 -12.61 3.38 -5.96
C GLN A 6 -11.53 4.08 -5.12
N ALA A 7 -11.88 5.25 -4.58
CA ALA A 7 -11.03 5.93 -3.62
C ALA A 7 -11.16 5.23 -2.26
N ILE A 8 -10.05 4.74 -1.73
CA ILE A 8 -9.97 4.13 -0.40
C ILE A 8 -9.05 5.02 0.45
N SER A 9 -9.51 5.39 1.64
CA SER A 9 -8.71 6.22 2.55
C SER A 9 -7.39 5.52 2.90
N ASP A 10 -6.34 6.32 3.15
CA ASP A 10 -4.99 5.83 3.51
C ASP A 10 -4.33 4.90 2.47
N THR A 11 -4.79 4.95 1.22
CA THR A 11 -4.17 4.23 0.10
C THR A 11 -3.55 5.18 -0.91
N GLU A 12 -2.79 4.61 -1.84
CA GLU A 12 -2.23 5.34 -2.97
C GLU A 12 -2.94 4.94 -4.26
N ILE A 13 -2.95 5.88 -5.20
CA ILE A 13 -3.25 5.59 -6.59
C ILE A 13 -1.97 5.73 -7.41
N VAL A 14 -1.83 4.88 -8.41
CA VAL A 14 -0.78 4.99 -9.41
C VAL A 14 -1.42 5.42 -10.72
N VAL A 15 -0.93 6.53 -11.26
CA VAL A 15 -1.29 7.01 -12.58
C VAL A 15 -0.21 6.62 -13.59
N VAL A 16 -0.63 6.12 -14.74
CA VAL A 16 0.26 5.70 -15.83
C VAL A 16 0.03 6.60 -17.04
N THR A 17 1.12 7.07 -17.66
CA THR A 17 1.08 7.97 -18.81
C THR A 17 1.32 7.24 -20.13
N SER A 18 1.02 7.92 -21.24
CA SER A 18 1.28 7.44 -22.61
C SER A 18 2.76 7.24 -22.91
N LYS A 19 3.65 7.86 -22.13
CA LYS A 19 5.12 7.71 -22.24
C LYS A 19 5.67 6.61 -21.32
N LYS A 20 4.82 5.69 -20.86
CA LYS A 20 5.18 4.57 -19.96
C LYS A 20 5.80 5.00 -18.63
N LYS A 21 5.43 6.18 -18.13
CA LYS A 21 5.80 6.64 -16.80
C LYS A 21 4.67 6.36 -15.82
N SER A 22 5.03 6.08 -14.58
CA SER A 22 4.09 5.89 -13.48
C SER A 22 4.45 6.80 -12.31
N GLN A 23 3.45 7.41 -11.71
CA GLN A 23 3.60 8.22 -10.50
C GLN A 23 2.58 7.75 -9.46
N ALA A 24 3.05 7.51 -8.23
CA ALA A 24 2.19 7.24 -7.08
C ALA A 24 1.78 8.57 -6.43
N LEU A 25 0.52 8.64 -5.99
CA LEU A 25 -0.10 9.78 -5.33
C LEU A 25 -0.96 9.23 -4.19
N LYS A 26 -0.94 9.87 -3.02
CA LYS A 26 -1.86 9.48 -1.94
C LYS A 26 -3.27 9.93 -2.30
N VAL A 27 -4.26 9.11 -1.95
CA VAL A 27 -5.67 9.50 -2.11
C VAL A 27 -5.98 10.78 -1.32
N SER A 28 -5.31 11.00 -0.18
CA SER A 28 -5.43 12.22 0.62
C SER A 28 -5.02 13.50 -0.09
N ASP A 29 -4.19 13.41 -1.13
CA ASP A 29 -3.66 14.57 -1.85
C ASP A 29 -4.59 15.00 -3.00
N VAL A 30 -5.62 14.20 -3.30
CA VAL A 30 -6.62 14.49 -4.33
C VAL A 30 -7.82 15.22 -3.69
N PRO A 31 -8.16 16.44 -4.13
CA PRO A 31 -9.28 17.19 -3.57
C PRO A 31 -10.62 16.49 -3.78
N LEU A 32 -11.44 16.44 -2.73
CA LEU A 32 -12.83 16.01 -2.84
C LEU A 32 -13.65 17.10 -3.53
N LEU A 33 -14.29 16.77 -4.64
CA LEU A 33 -15.08 17.69 -5.45
C LEU A 33 -16.46 17.10 -5.75
N GLY A 34 -17.44 17.97 -6.01
CA GLY A 34 -18.77 17.54 -6.42
C GLY A 34 -18.77 16.81 -7.77
N ARG A 35 -19.77 15.96 -8.00
CA ARG A 35 -19.87 15.11 -9.21
C ARG A 35 -19.75 15.88 -10.53
N SER A 36 -20.30 17.09 -10.58
CA SER A 36 -20.33 17.93 -11.79
C SER A 36 -19.12 18.87 -11.91
N ALA A 37 -18.16 18.79 -10.99
CA ALA A 37 -16.95 19.62 -11.04
C ALA A 37 -16.01 19.17 -12.16
N ALA A 38 -15.22 20.11 -12.71
CA ALA A 38 -14.23 19.81 -13.74
C ALA A 38 -13.01 19.02 -13.21
N GLY A 39 -12.82 18.97 -11.90
CA GLY A 39 -11.63 18.40 -11.25
C GLY A 39 -10.62 19.46 -10.82
N SER A 40 -9.55 19.02 -10.16
CA SER A 40 -8.37 19.83 -9.84
C SER A 40 -7.15 19.29 -10.57
N HIS A 41 -6.21 20.16 -10.90
CA HIS A 41 -4.92 19.76 -11.44
C HIS A 41 -4.06 19.16 -10.32
N ILE A 42 -3.61 17.91 -10.49
CA ILE A 42 -2.86 17.15 -9.47
C ILE A 42 -1.48 16.66 -9.95
N LEU A 43 -1.20 16.70 -11.25
CA LEU A 43 0.07 16.21 -11.82
C LEU A 43 0.38 16.92 -13.14
N ASP A 44 1.56 17.51 -13.23
CA ASP A 44 2.10 18.05 -14.48
C ASP A 44 2.46 16.93 -15.45
N LEU A 45 1.99 17.05 -16.69
CA LEU A 45 2.37 16.16 -17.80
C LEU A 45 3.27 16.90 -18.77
N ARG A 46 4.22 16.18 -19.38
CA ARG A 46 5.07 16.79 -20.42
C ARG A 46 4.28 17.01 -21.71
N ASP A 47 4.84 17.79 -22.62
CA ASP A 47 4.18 18.06 -23.90
C ASP A 47 3.77 16.76 -24.62
N LYS A 48 2.51 16.74 -25.08
CA LYS A 48 1.80 15.62 -25.72
C LYS A 48 1.68 14.34 -24.87
N GLU A 49 2.07 14.36 -23.61
CA GLU A 49 1.84 13.25 -22.67
C GLU A 49 0.38 13.24 -22.21
N LYS A 50 -0.19 12.05 -22.08
CA LYS A 50 -1.58 11.85 -21.66
C LYS A 50 -1.63 10.80 -20.56
N LEU A 51 -2.58 10.90 -19.65
CA LEU A 51 -2.92 9.81 -18.76
C LEU A 51 -3.57 8.67 -19.56
N THR A 52 -3.14 7.44 -19.29
CA THR A 52 -3.69 6.24 -19.93
C THR A 52 -4.41 5.33 -18.94
N ARG A 53 -3.94 5.26 -17.68
CA ARG A 53 -4.52 4.41 -16.64
C ARG A 53 -4.42 5.04 -15.26
N VAL A 54 -5.35 4.65 -14.39
CA VAL A 54 -5.30 4.86 -12.94
C VAL A 54 -5.51 3.50 -12.27
N ILE A 55 -4.73 3.21 -11.25
CA ILE A 55 -4.72 1.93 -10.54
C ILE A 55 -4.72 2.23 -9.03
N LEU A 56 -5.55 1.54 -8.27
CA LEU A 56 -5.51 1.60 -6.82
C LEU A 56 -4.41 0.66 -6.30
N CYS A 57 -3.54 1.19 -5.45
CA CYS A 57 -2.49 0.43 -4.79
C CYS A 57 -2.85 0.28 -3.31
N GLN A 58 -3.29 -0.93 -2.94
CA GLN A 58 -3.46 -1.31 -1.55
C GLN A 58 -2.22 -2.06 -1.09
N GLN A 59 -1.53 -1.51 -0.10
CA GLN A 59 -0.41 -2.20 0.51
C GLN A 59 -0.94 -3.25 1.49
N SER A 60 -0.77 -4.53 1.16
CA SER A 60 -1.00 -5.61 2.12
C SER A 60 0.25 -5.74 3.00
N LEU A 61 0.18 -5.24 4.23
CA LEU A 61 1.20 -5.53 5.23
C LEU A 61 1.00 -6.97 5.71
N HIS A 62 1.77 -7.91 5.15
CA HIS A 62 1.94 -9.21 5.77
C HIS A 62 2.72 -9.00 7.07
N THR A 63 1.99 -8.93 8.19
CA THR A 63 2.61 -9.09 9.50
C THR A 63 3.04 -10.55 9.58
N GLN A 64 4.31 -10.83 9.34
CA GLN A 64 4.89 -12.12 9.71
C GLN A 64 4.85 -12.16 11.24
N THR A 65 3.81 -12.79 11.79
CA THR A 65 3.80 -13.19 13.20
C THR A 65 4.90 -14.23 13.35
N ASN A 66 6.09 -13.77 13.72
CA ASN A 66 7.15 -14.65 14.18
C ASN A 66 6.71 -15.19 15.55
N ASN A 67 6.02 -16.33 15.53
CA ASN A 67 5.78 -17.13 16.71
C ASN A 67 7.12 -17.75 17.16
N LYS A 68 8.00 -16.94 17.77
CA LYS A 68 9.15 -17.43 18.53
C LYS A 68 8.74 -17.59 20.00
N SER A 69 7.87 -18.56 20.24
CA SER A 69 7.47 -19.08 21.55
C SER A 69 6.84 -20.42 21.21
N THR A 70 7.52 -21.55 21.29
CA THR A 70 7.88 -22.22 22.54
C THR A 70 8.98 -23.26 22.28
N GLU A 71 10.21 -23.03 22.73
CA GLU A 71 11.19 -24.12 22.90
C GLU A 71 12.17 -23.87 24.07
N THR A 72 12.26 -22.63 24.58
CA THR A 72 13.17 -22.32 25.70
C THR A 72 12.63 -22.70 27.09
N GLU A 73 11.35 -23.05 27.23
CA GLU A 73 10.78 -23.47 28.53
C GLU A 73 10.92 -24.98 28.78
N VAL A 74 11.13 -25.78 27.73
CA VAL A 74 11.33 -27.24 27.86
C VAL A 74 12.77 -27.56 28.29
N GLU A 75 13.77 -26.88 27.74
CA GLU A 75 15.19 -27.12 28.13
C GLU A 75 15.45 -26.78 29.60
N LYS A 76 14.91 -25.67 30.12
CA LYS A 76 15.08 -25.30 31.55
C LYS A 76 14.42 -26.30 32.51
N LYS A 77 13.35 -26.97 32.09
CA LYS A 77 12.68 -27.99 32.92
C LYS A 77 13.45 -29.31 32.92
N ILE A 78 14.05 -29.69 31.79
CA ILE A 78 14.85 -30.92 31.67
C ILE A 78 16.14 -30.82 32.50
N THR A 79 16.86 -29.69 32.44
CA THR A 79 18.13 -29.54 33.20
C THR A 79 17.89 -29.59 34.72
N SER A 80 16.79 -29.02 35.23
CA SER A 80 16.50 -29.03 36.67
C SER A 80 16.16 -30.41 37.27
N LEU A 81 15.81 -31.39 36.42
CA LEU A 81 15.47 -32.75 36.85
C LEU A 81 16.70 -33.68 36.87
N ILE A 82 17.74 -33.36 36.12
CA ILE A 82 18.99 -34.15 36.07
C ILE A 82 19.88 -33.84 37.28
N ASP A 83 19.87 -32.60 37.78
CA ASP A 83 20.66 -32.21 38.97
C ASP A 83 20.05 -32.67 40.32
N LYS A 84 18.92 -33.38 40.30
CA LYS A 84 18.21 -33.87 41.50
C LYS A 84 18.21 -35.40 41.68
N ALA A 85 18.93 -36.12 40.83
CA ALA A 85 19.17 -37.57 40.92
C ALA A 85 20.63 -37.85 41.31
#